data_AF-A0A1L6KWP3-F1
#
_entry.id   AF-A0A1L6KWP3-F1
#
_cell.length_a   1.000
_cell.length_b   1.000
_cell.length_c   1.000
_cell.angle_alpha   90.00
_cell.angle_beta   90.00
_cell.angle_gamma   90.00
#
_symmetry.space_group_name_H-M   'P 1'
#
loop_
_entity.id
_entity.type
_entity.pdbx_description
1 polymer ?
#
loop_
_entity_poly.entity_id
_entity_poly.type
_entity_poly.pdbx_seq_one_letter_code
_entity_poly.pdbx_strand_id
1 'polypeptide(L)' 'QLALKSFQPQSNGSPFDLLSEREIQIALMIANCQKVQSISDKLCLSPKTVNTYRYRIFDKLSISSDVELV' A
#
# COMPACT_ATOMS: atom_id res chain seq x y z
N GLN A 1 4.66 0.04 32.82
CA GLN A 1 5.25 0.31 31.49
C GLN A 1 4.30 -0.28 30.46
N LEU A 2 3.62 0.56 29.68
CA LEU A 2 2.83 0.09 28.55
C LEU A 2 3.78 -0.19 27.39
N ALA A 3 3.96 -1.46 27.05
CA ALA A 3 4.53 -1.87 25.77
C ALA A 3 3.59 -2.92 25.17
N LEU A 4 2.39 -2.48 24.78
CA LEU A 4 1.47 -3.28 23.97
C LEU A 4 2.03 -3.36 22.55
N LYS A 5 3.00 -4.26 22.37
CA LYS A 5 3.38 -4.81 21.08
C LYS A 5 2.29 -5.80 20.68
N SER A 6 1.15 -5.31 20.23
CA SER A 6 0.02 -6.17 19.89
C SER A 6 -0.76 -5.59 18.73
N PHE A 7 -0.28 -5.83 17.51
CA PHE A 7 -1.12 -6.04 16.32
C PHE A 7 -0.35 -6.94 15.35
N GLN A 8 -0.23 -8.22 15.71
CA GLN A 8 -0.19 -9.26 14.69
C GLN A 8 -1.61 -9.82 14.58
N PRO A 9 -2.42 -9.37 13.62
CA PRO A 9 -3.47 -10.24 13.15
C PRO A 9 -2.75 -11.40 12.46
N GLN A 10 -2.85 -12.59 13.05
CA GLN A 10 -2.69 -13.82 12.29
C GLN A 10 -3.83 -13.84 11.26
N SER A 11 -3.61 -13.19 10.12
CA SER A 11 -4.59 -13.13 9.05
C SER A 11 -4.59 -14.48 8.33
N ASN A 12 -5.54 -15.35 8.64
CA ASN A 12 -5.98 -16.43 7.73
C ASN A 12 -6.74 -15.85 6.50
N GLY A 13 -6.38 -14.64 6.07
CA GLY A 13 -7.00 -13.81 5.04
C GLY A 13 -5.91 -13.12 4.22
N SER A 14 -6.29 -12.56 3.08
CA SER A 14 -5.35 -11.95 2.15
C SER A 14 -4.65 -10.75 2.80
N PRO A 15 -3.33 -10.52 2.61
CA PRO A 15 -2.66 -9.32 3.11
C PRO A 15 -3.34 -8.03 2.59
N PHE A 16 -4.03 -8.11 1.45
CA PHE A 16 -4.82 -7.02 0.88
C PHE A 16 -6.08 -6.66 1.71
N ASP A 17 -6.51 -7.49 2.66
CA ASP A 17 -7.67 -7.22 3.52
C ASP A 17 -7.41 -6.03 4.49
N LEU A 18 -6.14 -5.67 4.69
CA LEU A 18 -5.73 -4.50 5.49
C LEU A 18 -5.80 -3.17 4.71
N LEU A 19 -6.00 -3.24 3.40
CA LEU A 19 -6.03 -2.10 2.50
C LEU A 19 -7.47 -1.67 2.23
N SER A 20 -7.70 -0.36 2.19
CA SER A 20 -8.93 0.20 1.62
C SER A 20 -8.99 -0.07 0.11
N GLU A 21 -10.17 -0.02 -0.50
CA GLU A 21 -10.34 -0.18 -1.95
C GLU A 21 -9.41 0.72 -2.77
N ARG A 22 -9.20 1.96 -2.31
CA ARG A 22 -8.30 2.90 -2.96
C ARG A 22 -6.83 2.49 -2.85
N GLU A 23 -6.43 1.99 -1.69
CA GLU A 23 -5.08 1.46 -1.48
C GLU A 23 -4.84 0.20 -2.30
N ILE A 24 -5.83 -0.70 -2.41
CA ILE A 24 -5.77 -1.88 -3.28
C ILE A 24 -5.58 -1.46 -4.73
N GLN A 25 -6.39 -0.51 -5.22
CA GLN A 25 -6.27 0.00 -6.58
C GLN A 25 -4.85 0.53 -6.88
N ILE A 26 -4.29 1.34 -5.97
CA ILE A 26 -2.95 1.89 -6.13
C ILE A 26 -1.89 0.79 -6.03
N ALA A 27 -2.02 -0.14 -5.08
CA ALA A 27 -1.10 -1.27 -4.92
C ALA A 27 -1.04 -2.13 -6.18
N LEU A 28 -2.19 -2.47 -6.78
CA LEU A 28 -2.26 -3.22 -8.03
C LEU A 28 -1.60 -2.48 -9.20
N MET A 29 -1.77 -1.15 -9.29
CA MET A 29 -1.11 -0.38 -10.34
C MET A 29 0.41 -0.35 -10.16
N ILE A 30 0.90 -0.28 -8.91
CA ILE A 30 2.33 -0.36 -8.59
C ILE A 30 2.89 -1.75 -8.93
N ALA A 31 2.19 -2.83 -8.52
CA ALA A 31 2.57 -4.21 -8.83
C ALA A 31 2.64 -4.48 -10.35
N ASN A 32 1.80 -3.78 -11.12
CA ASN A 32 1.85 -3.78 -12.59
C ASN A 32 2.93 -2.83 -13.16
N CYS A 33 3.92 -2.44 -12.37
CA CYS A 33 5.03 -1.56 -12.74
C CYS A 33 4.61 -0.19 -13.30
N GLN A 34 3.43 0.32 -12.93
CA GLN A 34 3.00 1.64 -13.38
C GLN A 34 3.75 2.74 -12.62
N LYS A 35 4.31 3.70 -13.36
CA LYS A 35 5.01 4.85 -12.79
C LYS A 35 4.04 5.72 -11.98
N VAL A 36 4.53 6.31 -10.90
CA VAL A 36 3.77 7.22 -10.02
C VAL A 36 3.03 8.30 -10.81
N GLN A 37 3.67 8.88 -11.84
CA GLN A 37 3.03 9.89 -12.69
C GLN A 37 1.80 9.32 -13.43
N SER A 38 1.90 8.13 -14.02
CA SER A 38 0.79 7.49 -14.72
C SER A 38 -0.36 7.13 -13.78
N ILE A 39 -0.05 6.72 -12.55
CA ILE A 39 -1.07 6.49 -11.50
C ILE A 39 -1.74 7.81 -11.14
N SER A 40 -0.95 8.88 -10.98
CA SER A 40 -1.42 10.24 -10.71
C SER A 40 -2.46 10.68 -11.73
N ASP A 41 -2.12 10.56 -13.02
CA ASP A 41 -2.96 11.02 -14.13
C ASP A 41 -4.26 10.21 -14.22
N LYS A 42 -4.16 8.87 -14.14
CA LYS A 42 -5.33 7.96 -14.21
C LYS A 42 -6.31 8.15 -13.06
N LEU A 43 -5.79 8.47 -11.88
CA LEU A 43 -6.57 8.53 -10.66
C LEU A 43 -6.95 9.97 -10.26
N CYS A 44 -6.58 10.96 -11.08
CA CYS A 44 -6.75 12.40 -10.84
C CYS A 44 -6.20 12.83 -9.47
N LEU A 45 -5.05 12.28 -9.08
CA LEU A 45 -4.34 12.61 -7.85
C LEU A 45 -3.10 13.43 -8.14
N SER A 46 -2.52 14.04 -7.11
CA SER A 46 -1.16 14.56 -7.20
C SER A 46 -0.13 13.43 -7.04
N PRO A 47 1.08 13.53 -7.63
CA PRO A 47 2.13 12.53 -7.42
C PRO A 47 2.50 12.38 -5.94
N LYS A 48 2.42 13.48 -5.17
CA LYS A 48 2.61 13.48 -3.71
C LYS A 48 1.56 12.61 -3.01
N THR A 49 0.30 12.73 -3.41
CA THR A 49 -0.79 11.93 -2.85
C THR A 49 -0.60 10.44 -3.14
N VAL A 50 -0.18 10.09 -4.36
CA VAL A 50 0.14 8.69 -4.72
C VAL A 50 1.27 8.15 -3.85
N ASN A 51 2.34 8.92 -3.63
CA ASN A 51 3.42 8.53 -2.72
C ASN A 51 2.94 8.36 -1.28
N THR A 52 2.06 9.24 -0.77
CA THR A 52 1.46 9.09 0.56
C THR A 52 0.68 7.76 0.67
N TYR A 53 -0.12 7.40 -0.33
CA TYR A 53 -0.80 6.11 -0.36
C TYR A 53 0.18 4.95 -0.38
N ARG A 54 1.21 5.03 -1.22
CA ARG A 54 2.25 4.01 -1.31
C ARG A 54 2.93 3.75 0.04
N TYR A 55 3.32 4.80 0.76
CA TYR A 55 3.92 4.63 2.09
C TYR A 55 2.97 3.98 3.09
N ARG A 56 1.68 4.34 3.04
CA ARG A 56 0.65 3.71 3.91
C ARG A 56 0.42 2.24 3.57
N ILE A 57 0.41 1.89 2.27
CA ILE A 57 0.32 0.50 1.82
C ILE A 57 1.52 -0.29 2.35
N PHE A 58 2.72 0.27 2.19
CA PHE A 58 3.96 -0.39 2.61
C PHE A 58 4.00 -0.64 4.11
N ASP A 59 3.60 0.36 4.90
CA ASP A 59 3.48 0.25 6.36
C ASP A 59 2.47 -0.83 6.76
N LYS A 60 1.28 -0.85 6.14
CA LYS A 60 0.23 -1.84 6.40
C LYS A 60 0.62 -3.27 6.02
N LEU A 61 1.35 -3.43 4.92
CA LEU A 61 1.80 -4.73 4.42
C LEU A 61 3.16 -5.15 5.00
N SER A 62 3.81 -4.28 5.79
CA SER A 62 5.17 -4.50 6.32
C SER A 62 6.22 -4.79 5.23
N ILE A 63 6.13 -4.09 4.10
CA ILE A 63 7.07 -4.21 2.97
C ILE A 63 7.92 -2.94 2.80
N SER A 64 9.12 -3.08 2.26
CA SER A 64 10.09 -1.97 2.17
C SER A 64 10.29 -1.42 0.75
N SER A 65 9.87 -2.15 -0.29
CA SER A 65 10.14 -1.78 -1.68
C SER A 65 9.03 -2.21 -2.64
N ASP A 66 9.00 -1.59 -3.83
CA ASP A 66 8.11 -2.05 -4.92
C ASP A 66 8.36 -3.49 -5.31
N VAL A 67 9.63 -3.92 -5.22
CA VAL A 67 10.04 -5.27 -5.59
C VAL A 67 9.38 -6.30 -4.68
N GLU A 68 9.10 -5.96 -3.43
CA GLU A 68 8.38 -6.82 -2.49
C GLU A 68 6.87 -6.85 -2.71
N LEU A 69 6.32 -5.93 -3.53
CA LEU A 69 4.90 -5.91 -3.88
C LEU A 69 4.56 -6.75 -5.12
N VAL A 70 5.58 -7.09 -5.93
CA VAL A 70 5.47 -7.91 -7.15
C VAL A 70 5.64 -9.39 -6.81
#